data_AF-A0A149VH72-F1
#
_entry.id   AF-A0A149VH72-F1
#
_cell.length_a   1.000
_cell.length_b   1.000
_cell.length_c   1.000
_cell.angle_alpha   90.00
_cell.angle_beta   90.00
_cell.angle_gamma   90.00
#
_symmetry.space_group_name_H-M   'P 1'
#
loop_
_entity.id
_entity.type
_entity.pdbx_description
1 polymer ?
#
loop_
_entity_poly.entity_id
_entity_poly.type
_entity_poly.pdbx_seq_one_letter_code
_entity_poly.pdbx_strand_id
1 'polypeptide(L)'
;MTIPTLGTLSGRKLVTDLQSFGLQIGEQTGGIARKGGAGPSDHKTITIAGQTVMVPVYTSGARHSPFQASPPDQHGASTLLRDGQTLGTIHFPAAPRFYGLSTADGIPYWKIALLHGRDTLATTVHQTCIRYADRRTSCQFCAIGQSLEADRTIAYKTPAQLAEVAKAAVELDGVRDMVLTTGTPNVVDRGAAVLAESARAIRAAVDLPLQVQCEPPRDHHWFQRLRDAGADSLGMHL
;
A
#
# COMPACT_ATOMS: atom_id res chain seq x y z
N MET A 1 -31.39 -5.91 2.86
CA MET A 1 -31.22 -4.46 3.08
C MET A 1 -30.30 -3.92 2.00
N THR A 2 -30.46 -2.67 1.59
CA THR A 2 -29.54 -1.98 0.66
C THR A 2 -28.36 -1.39 1.43
N ILE A 3 -27.21 -1.27 0.77
CA ILE A 3 -26.02 -0.67 1.40
C ILE A 3 -26.42 0.75 1.80
N PRO A 4 -26.24 1.14 3.08
CA PRO A 4 -26.56 2.48 3.49
C PRO A 4 -25.76 3.48 2.65
N THR A 5 -26.42 4.54 2.21
CA THR A 5 -25.77 5.59 1.43
C THR A 5 -24.59 6.15 2.22
N LEU A 6 -23.42 6.22 1.58
CA LEU A 6 -22.25 6.84 2.20
C LEU A 6 -22.51 8.31 2.50
N GLY A 7 -21.96 8.79 3.60
CA GLY A 7 -22.25 10.13 4.13
C GLY A 7 -23.38 10.17 5.16
N THR A 8 -24.25 9.15 5.20
CA THR A 8 -25.20 8.96 6.31
C THR A 8 -24.52 8.37 7.54
N LEU A 9 -25.13 8.54 8.71
CA LEU A 9 -24.66 7.89 9.95
C LEU A 9 -24.55 6.37 9.79
N SER A 10 -25.53 5.76 9.13
CA SER A 10 -25.56 4.32 8.84
C SER A 10 -24.42 3.89 7.90
N GLY A 11 -24.10 4.69 6.87
CA GLY A 11 -23.00 4.41 5.94
C GLY A 11 -21.63 4.54 6.61
N ARG A 12 -21.43 5.60 7.41
CA ARG A 12 -20.20 5.77 8.21
C ARG A 12 -20.02 4.62 9.20
N LYS A 13 -21.10 4.24 9.89
CA LYS A 13 -21.09 3.12 10.83
C LYS A 13 -20.71 1.81 10.13
N LEU A 14 -21.21 1.55 8.92
CA LEU A 14 -20.85 0.34 8.17
C LEU A 14 -19.35 0.29 7.85
N VAL A 15 -18.77 1.41 7.37
CA VAL A 15 -17.33 1.49 7.09
C VAL A 15 -16.51 1.25 8.36
N THR A 16 -16.88 1.91 9.47
CA THR A 16 -16.21 1.71 10.76
C THR A 16 -16.34 0.26 11.24
N ASP A 17 -17.54 -0.32 11.22
CA ASP A 17 -17.78 -1.70 11.62
C ASP A 17 -16.92 -2.67 10.78
N LEU A 18 -16.84 -2.49 9.46
CA LEU A 18 -15.98 -3.30 8.59
C LEU A 18 -14.49 -3.15 8.95
N GLN A 19 -14.01 -1.93 9.22
CA GLN A 19 -12.62 -1.70 9.61
C GLN A 19 -12.29 -2.27 11.00
N SER A 20 -13.26 -2.32 11.91
CA SER A 20 -13.09 -2.84 13.27
C SER A 20 -13.21 -4.36 13.34
N PHE A 21 -14.25 -4.94 12.72
CA PHE A 21 -14.53 -6.37 12.81
C PHE A 21 -13.90 -7.18 11.69
N GLY A 22 -13.50 -6.54 10.58
CA GLY A 22 -12.97 -7.20 9.39
C GLY A 22 -14.06 -7.76 8.49
N LEU A 23 -13.66 -8.54 7.49
CA LEU A 23 -14.53 -9.17 6.52
C LEU A 23 -14.08 -10.62 6.30
N GLN A 24 -15.00 -11.56 6.46
CA GLN A 24 -14.77 -12.94 6.05
C GLN A 24 -14.84 -13.03 4.52
N ILE A 25 -13.80 -13.59 3.95
CA ILE A 25 -13.67 -13.81 2.51
C ILE A 25 -13.40 -15.30 2.27
N GLY A 26 -14.06 -15.90 1.26
CA GLY A 26 -13.73 -17.26 0.85
C GLY A 26 -12.33 -17.34 0.22
N GLU A 27 -11.72 -18.53 0.20
CA GLU A 27 -10.38 -18.76 -0.38
C GLU A 27 -10.26 -18.31 -1.85
N GLN A 28 -11.38 -18.27 -2.58
CA GLN A 28 -11.47 -17.91 -4.01
C GLN A 28 -11.72 -16.41 -4.27
N THR A 29 -11.58 -15.55 -3.26
CA THR A 29 -11.77 -14.11 -3.44
C THR A 29 -10.56 -13.51 -4.15
N GLY A 30 -10.71 -13.31 -5.48
CA GLY A 30 -9.77 -12.56 -6.31
C GLY A 30 -9.43 -11.17 -5.76
N GLY A 31 -8.37 -10.56 -6.30
CA GLY A 31 -7.83 -9.27 -5.86
C GLY A 31 -6.67 -9.37 -4.88
N ILE A 32 -5.97 -8.25 -4.65
CA ILE A 32 -4.69 -8.19 -3.91
C ILE A 32 -4.88 -8.57 -2.43
N ALA A 33 -4.69 -9.85 -2.13
CA ALA A 33 -4.55 -10.36 -0.78
C ALA A 33 -3.09 -10.21 -0.34
N ARG A 34 -2.82 -9.33 0.63
CA ARG A 34 -1.53 -9.33 1.31
C ARG A 34 -1.61 -10.27 2.52
N LYS A 35 -0.54 -11.01 2.80
CA LYS A 35 -0.36 -11.78 4.04
C LYS A 35 1.01 -11.44 4.60
N GLY A 36 1.06 -10.57 5.61
CA GLY A 36 2.33 -10.09 6.20
C GLY A 36 3.08 -9.01 5.39
N GLY A 37 3.96 -8.26 6.07
CA GLY A 37 4.74 -7.13 5.53
C GLY A 37 4.63 -5.86 6.41
N ALA A 38 5.29 -4.77 6.01
CA ALA A 38 5.13 -3.47 6.68
C ALA A 38 3.81 -2.77 6.28
N GLY A 39 3.08 -2.23 7.25
CA GLY A 39 1.75 -1.63 7.08
C GLY A 39 0.61 -2.62 7.37
N PRO A 40 -0.67 -2.25 7.10
CA PRO A 40 -1.83 -3.15 7.29
C PRO A 40 -1.79 -4.28 6.25
N SER A 41 -0.92 -5.26 6.51
CA SER A 41 -0.57 -6.35 5.59
C SER A 41 -1.63 -7.43 5.49
N ASP A 42 -2.63 -7.41 6.36
CA ASP A 42 -3.70 -8.42 6.41
C ASP A 42 -5.04 -7.87 5.96
N HIS A 43 -5.01 -6.78 5.17
CA HIS A 43 -6.18 -6.09 4.68
C HIS A 43 -6.34 -6.27 3.17
N LYS A 44 -7.59 -6.31 2.70
CA LYS A 44 -7.94 -6.15 1.29
C LYS A 44 -8.57 -4.78 1.09
N THR A 45 -8.31 -4.20 -0.07
CA THR A 45 -9.07 -3.06 -0.56
C THR A 45 -10.42 -3.54 -1.05
N ILE A 46 -11.50 -2.88 -0.63
CA ILE A 46 -12.82 -3.03 -1.23
C ILE A 46 -13.38 -1.65 -1.58
N THR A 47 -14.22 -1.59 -2.60
CA THR A 47 -15.05 -0.42 -2.89
C THR A 47 -16.47 -0.71 -2.46
N ILE A 48 -17.01 0.13 -1.60
CA ILE A 48 -18.39 0.07 -1.13
C ILE A 48 -19.04 1.41 -1.46
N ALA A 49 -20.17 1.41 -2.16
CA ALA A 49 -20.92 2.62 -2.54
C ALA A 49 -20.05 3.76 -3.16
N GLY A 50 -19.00 3.41 -3.90
CA GLY A 50 -18.09 4.36 -4.55
C GLY A 50 -16.89 4.83 -3.71
N GLN A 51 -16.80 4.45 -2.44
CA GLN A 51 -15.65 4.72 -1.59
C GLN A 51 -14.76 3.48 -1.43
N THR A 52 -13.45 3.69 -1.61
CA THR A 52 -12.45 2.66 -1.38
C THR A 52 -12.05 2.63 0.10
N VAL A 53 -12.10 1.44 0.71
CA VAL A 53 -11.78 1.22 2.11
C VAL A 53 -10.85 0.01 2.25
N MET A 54 -9.92 0.09 3.21
CA MET A 54 -9.06 -1.02 3.59
C MET A 54 -9.73 -1.79 4.72
N VAL A 55 -9.98 -3.08 4.51
CA VAL A 55 -10.71 -3.93 5.48
C VAL A 55 -9.84 -5.12 5.88
N PRO A 56 -9.67 -5.40 7.19
CA PRO A 56 -8.97 -6.60 7.66
C PRO A 56 -9.65 -7.87 7.16
N VAL A 57 -8.88 -8.81 6.59
CA VAL A 57 -9.40 -10.08 6.06
C VAL A 57 -8.59 -11.31 6.51
N TYR A 58 -7.31 -11.13 6.93
CA TYR A 58 -6.45 -12.22 7.39
C TYR A 58 -6.13 -12.18 8.89
N THR A 59 -6.79 -11.30 9.65
CA THR A 59 -6.62 -11.20 11.11
C THR A 59 -7.45 -12.27 11.84
N SER A 60 -7.09 -12.57 13.10
CA SER A 60 -7.88 -13.46 13.96
C SER A 60 -9.31 -12.93 14.19
N GLY A 61 -9.46 -11.60 14.28
CA GLY A 61 -10.76 -10.94 14.38
C GLY A 61 -11.61 -11.14 13.13
N ALA A 62 -11.02 -10.98 11.93
CA ALA A 62 -11.75 -11.12 10.67
C ALA A 62 -12.36 -12.52 10.49
N ARG A 63 -11.72 -13.58 11.02
CA ARG A 63 -12.25 -14.95 10.99
C ARG A 63 -13.60 -15.12 11.70
N HIS A 64 -13.90 -14.25 12.67
CA HIS A 64 -15.15 -14.25 13.43
C HIS A 64 -16.00 -13.01 13.12
N SER A 65 -15.69 -12.31 12.01
CA SER A 65 -16.42 -11.10 11.65
C SER A 65 -17.91 -11.42 11.39
N PRO A 66 -18.86 -10.58 11.83
CA PRO A 66 -20.26 -10.72 11.42
C PRO A 66 -20.43 -10.46 9.90
N PHE A 67 -19.42 -9.86 9.24
CA PHE A 67 -19.44 -9.57 7.81
C PHE A 67 -18.83 -10.68 6.98
N GLN A 68 -19.51 -11.03 5.89
CA GLN A 68 -19.07 -12.02 4.91
C GLN A 68 -19.22 -11.46 3.50
N ALA A 69 -18.30 -11.84 2.61
CA ALA A 69 -18.39 -11.55 1.18
C ALA A 69 -18.59 -12.84 0.39
N SER A 70 -19.55 -12.84 -0.55
CA SER A 70 -19.65 -13.92 -1.52
C SER A 70 -18.40 -13.97 -2.42
N PRO A 71 -18.12 -15.09 -3.10
CA PRO A 71 -17.13 -15.10 -4.17
C PRO A 71 -17.42 -13.97 -5.17
N PRO A 72 -16.40 -13.20 -5.61
CA PRO A 72 -16.58 -12.14 -6.57
C PRO A 72 -16.85 -12.70 -7.96
N ASP A 73 -17.62 -11.96 -8.76
CA ASP A 73 -17.76 -12.24 -10.18
C ASP A 73 -16.52 -11.81 -11.00
N GLN A 74 -16.59 -11.97 -12.32
CA GLN A 74 -15.51 -11.59 -13.25
C GLN A 74 -15.18 -10.09 -13.24
N HIS A 75 -16.07 -9.24 -12.71
CA HIS A 75 -15.89 -7.79 -12.57
C HIS A 75 -15.53 -7.40 -11.14
N GLY A 76 -15.26 -8.37 -10.27
CA GLY A 76 -14.91 -8.16 -8.87
C GLY A 76 -16.10 -7.84 -7.97
N ALA A 77 -17.34 -7.87 -8.47
CA ALA A 77 -18.53 -7.58 -7.67
C ALA A 77 -18.86 -8.75 -6.75
N SER A 78 -19.17 -8.45 -5.49
CA SER A 78 -19.46 -9.43 -4.44
C SER A 78 -20.60 -8.94 -3.56
N THR A 79 -21.44 -9.87 -3.10
CA THR A 79 -22.50 -9.58 -2.14
C THR A 79 -21.92 -9.54 -0.73
N LEU A 80 -22.06 -8.40 -0.07
CA LEU A 80 -21.79 -8.21 1.36
C LEU A 80 -22.97 -8.68 2.18
N LEU A 81 -22.70 -9.57 3.12
CA LEU A 81 -23.64 -10.05 4.13
C LEU A 81 -23.20 -9.58 5.52
N ARG A 82 -24.17 -9.43 6.41
CA ARG A 82 -23.96 -9.31 7.86
C ARG A 82 -24.90 -10.28 8.56
N ASP A 83 -24.36 -11.18 9.38
CA ASP A 83 -25.13 -12.17 10.13
C ASP A 83 -26.09 -12.99 9.20
N GLY A 84 -25.61 -13.34 8.00
CA GLY A 84 -26.37 -14.04 6.97
C GLY A 84 -27.36 -13.18 6.17
N GLN A 85 -27.58 -11.91 6.54
CA GLN A 85 -28.48 -11.01 5.83
C GLN A 85 -27.72 -10.20 4.77
N THR A 86 -28.28 -10.12 3.56
CA THR A 86 -27.70 -9.30 2.49
C THR A 86 -27.79 -7.82 2.82
N LEU A 87 -26.62 -7.15 2.82
CA LEU A 87 -26.49 -5.70 2.92
C LEU A 87 -26.35 -5.04 1.55
N GLY A 88 -25.78 -5.73 0.56
CA GLY A 88 -25.73 -5.30 -0.85
C GLY A 88 -24.35 -5.51 -1.48
N THR A 89 -23.96 -4.71 -2.48
CA THR A 89 -22.78 -5.01 -3.31
C THR A 89 -21.51 -4.24 -2.92
N ILE A 90 -20.41 -4.97 -2.77
CA ILE A 90 -19.04 -4.45 -2.69
C ILE A 90 -18.25 -4.88 -3.92
N HIS A 91 -17.14 -4.21 -4.20
CA HIS A 91 -16.25 -4.55 -5.30
C HIS A 91 -14.82 -4.76 -4.80
N PHE A 92 -14.22 -5.89 -5.18
CA PHE A 92 -12.79 -6.11 -5.04
C PHE A 92 -12.08 -5.52 -6.27
N PRO A 93 -10.92 -4.85 -6.10
CA PRO A 93 -10.16 -4.35 -7.23
C PRO A 93 -9.61 -5.50 -8.07
N ALA A 94 -9.60 -5.30 -9.39
CA ALA A 94 -8.87 -6.17 -10.29
C ALA A 94 -7.37 -6.16 -9.95
N ALA A 95 -6.66 -7.22 -10.35
CA ALA A 95 -5.22 -7.22 -10.29
C ALA A 95 -4.67 -6.10 -11.22
N PRO A 96 -3.75 -5.25 -10.74
CA PRO A 96 -3.16 -4.21 -11.57
C PRO A 96 -2.43 -4.82 -12.75
N ARG A 97 -2.61 -4.26 -13.95
CA ARG A 97 -2.00 -4.73 -15.19
C ARG A 97 -0.48 -4.67 -15.12
N PHE A 98 0.09 -3.63 -14.50
CA PHE A 98 1.54 -3.51 -14.35
C PHE A 98 2.19 -4.65 -13.56
N TYR A 99 1.43 -5.42 -12.76
CA TYR A 99 1.98 -6.60 -12.08
C TYR A 99 2.36 -7.75 -13.03
N GLY A 100 1.83 -7.75 -14.25
CA GLY A 100 2.21 -8.71 -15.29
C GLY A 100 3.53 -8.37 -15.99
N LEU A 101 4.20 -7.29 -15.59
CA LEU A 101 5.46 -6.83 -16.18
C LEU A 101 6.66 -7.10 -15.27
N SER A 102 7.84 -7.09 -15.90
CA SER A 102 9.14 -7.24 -15.25
C SER A 102 10.14 -6.27 -15.86
N THR A 103 11.14 -5.90 -15.06
CA THR A 103 12.28 -5.11 -15.52
C THR A 103 13.14 -5.90 -16.51
N ALA A 104 14.06 -5.22 -17.19
CA ALA A 104 14.99 -5.87 -18.14
C ALA A 104 15.88 -6.94 -17.49
N ASP A 105 16.21 -6.79 -16.20
CA ASP A 105 16.92 -7.77 -15.37
C ASP A 105 16.00 -8.84 -14.74
N GLY A 106 14.72 -8.88 -15.12
CA GLY A 106 13.79 -9.93 -14.76
C GLY A 106 13.12 -9.78 -13.40
N ILE A 107 13.21 -8.61 -12.76
CA ILE A 107 12.55 -8.35 -11.48
C ILE A 107 11.06 -8.06 -11.75
N PRO A 108 10.13 -8.84 -11.18
CA PRO A 108 8.72 -8.55 -11.33
C PRO A 108 8.35 -7.20 -10.71
N TYR A 109 7.52 -6.41 -11.39
CA TYR A 109 7.15 -5.06 -10.92
C TYR A 109 6.47 -5.08 -9.55
N TRP A 110 5.71 -6.13 -9.24
CA TRP A 110 5.07 -6.30 -7.94
C TRP A 110 6.07 -6.45 -6.78
N LYS A 111 7.35 -6.79 -7.04
CA LYS A 111 8.43 -6.75 -6.03
C LYS A 111 9.02 -5.36 -5.82
N ILE A 112 8.73 -4.41 -6.73
CA ILE A 112 9.26 -3.05 -6.71
C ILE A 112 8.23 -2.09 -6.12
N ALA A 113 6.98 -2.11 -6.57
CA ALA A 113 5.92 -1.26 -6.01
C ALA A 113 4.56 -1.96 -6.03
N LEU A 114 3.71 -1.57 -5.09
CA LEU A 114 2.38 -2.16 -4.90
C LEU A 114 1.30 -1.10 -5.07
N LEU A 115 0.17 -1.49 -5.67
CA LEU A 115 -1.03 -0.67 -5.66
C LEU A 115 -1.67 -0.71 -4.26
N HIS A 116 -1.91 0.46 -3.70
CA HIS A 116 -2.59 0.69 -2.44
C HIS A 116 -3.93 1.37 -2.72
N GLY A 117 -5.02 0.80 -2.21
CA GLY A 117 -6.35 1.33 -2.52
C GLY A 117 -6.67 1.15 -4.00
N ARG A 118 -7.13 2.22 -4.65
CA ARG A 118 -7.55 2.20 -6.06
C ARG A 118 -6.46 2.73 -7.00
N ASP A 119 -5.80 3.80 -6.62
CA ASP A 119 -4.99 4.63 -7.53
C ASP A 119 -3.72 5.20 -6.87
N THR A 120 -3.33 4.74 -5.66
CA THR A 120 -2.08 5.12 -5.01
C THR A 120 -1.02 4.03 -5.20
N LEU A 121 0.13 4.36 -5.77
CA LEU A 121 1.27 3.46 -5.82
C LEU A 121 2.12 3.63 -4.55
N ALA A 122 2.62 2.54 -3.97
CA ALA A 122 3.49 2.65 -2.80
C ALA A 122 4.68 1.70 -2.84
N THR A 123 5.79 2.14 -2.27
CA THR A 123 7.02 1.34 -2.20
C THR A 123 7.89 1.71 -1.00
N THR A 124 8.70 0.74 -0.58
CA THR A 124 9.79 0.94 0.37
C THR A 124 11.12 0.86 -0.38
N VAL A 125 11.82 1.99 -0.53
CA VAL A 125 13.06 2.10 -1.33
C VAL A 125 14.17 1.21 -0.77
N HIS A 126 14.49 1.33 0.52
CA HIS A 126 15.30 0.36 1.25
C HIS A 126 14.44 -0.49 2.19
N GLN A 127 14.42 -1.79 1.94
CA GLN A 127 13.72 -2.77 2.77
C GLN A 127 14.48 -3.13 4.06
N THR A 128 15.69 -2.61 4.23
CA THR A 128 16.51 -2.77 5.44
C THR A 128 16.56 -1.48 6.24
N CYS A 129 16.75 -1.59 7.55
CA CYS A 129 16.81 -0.44 8.46
C CYS A 129 17.80 -0.74 9.59
N ILE A 130 18.73 0.19 9.86
CA ILE A 130 19.72 0.03 10.93
C ILE A 130 19.07 -0.13 12.32
N ARG A 131 17.88 0.45 12.51
CA ARG A 131 17.10 0.32 13.75
C ARG A 131 16.50 -1.07 13.86
N TYR A 132 15.92 -1.58 12.76
CA TYR A 132 15.31 -2.91 12.73
C TYR A 132 16.35 -4.03 12.91
N ALA A 133 17.57 -3.83 12.41
CA ALA A 133 18.66 -4.80 12.51
C ALA A 133 19.19 -5.01 13.95
N ASP A 134 19.04 -4.03 14.84
CA ASP A 134 19.45 -4.13 16.24
C ASP A 134 18.23 -4.21 17.17
N ARG A 135 18.04 -5.35 17.84
CA ARG A 135 16.94 -5.58 18.79
C ARG A 135 16.82 -4.52 19.89
N ARG A 136 17.92 -3.87 20.26
CA ARG A 136 17.92 -2.79 21.27
C ARG A 136 17.29 -1.50 20.77
N THR A 137 17.29 -1.28 19.45
CA THR A 137 16.77 -0.06 18.82
C THR A 137 15.59 -0.31 17.88
N SER A 138 15.23 -1.58 17.66
CA SER A 138 14.13 -1.97 16.80
C SER A 138 12.80 -1.48 17.35
N CYS A 139 12.04 -0.79 16.49
CA CYS A 139 10.67 -0.39 16.79
C CYS A 139 9.81 -1.66 17.00
N GLN A 140 9.10 -1.73 18.12
CA GLN A 140 8.32 -2.91 18.52
C GLN A 140 7.20 -3.28 17.52
N PHE A 141 6.77 -2.32 16.71
CA PHE A 141 5.70 -2.46 15.73
C PHE A 141 6.20 -2.67 14.29
N CYS A 142 7.51 -2.56 14.04
CA CYS A 142 8.03 -2.54 12.67
C CYS A 142 8.18 -3.95 12.11
N ALA A 143 7.75 -4.13 10.85
CA ALA A 143 7.84 -5.39 10.11
C ALA A 143 8.56 -5.23 8.76
N ILE A 144 9.44 -4.23 8.63
CA ILE A 144 10.09 -3.88 7.36
C ILE A 144 10.86 -5.05 6.74
N GLY A 145 11.55 -5.87 7.55
CA GLY A 145 12.31 -7.03 7.07
C GLY A 145 11.46 -8.23 6.66
N GLN A 146 10.21 -8.33 7.13
CA GLN A 146 9.36 -9.52 6.95
C GLN A 146 9.02 -9.79 5.48
N SER A 147 8.82 -8.73 4.67
CA SER A 147 8.57 -8.90 3.24
C SER A 147 9.82 -9.36 2.49
N LEU A 148 11.02 -8.95 2.94
CA LEU A 148 12.28 -9.35 2.33
C LEU A 148 12.58 -10.82 2.63
N GLU A 149 12.42 -11.22 3.90
CA GLU A 149 12.57 -12.62 4.35
C GLU A 149 11.62 -13.57 3.60
N ALA A 150 10.44 -13.09 3.23
CA ALA A 150 9.44 -13.84 2.48
C ALA A 150 9.58 -13.75 0.95
N ASP A 151 10.68 -13.18 0.43
CA ASP A 151 10.93 -12.96 -1.01
C ASP A 151 9.79 -12.20 -1.74
N ARG A 152 9.09 -11.30 -1.03
CA ARG A 152 7.99 -10.50 -1.59
C ARG A 152 8.42 -9.12 -2.10
N THR A 153 9.70 -8.82 -2.04
CA THR A 153 10.31 -7.54 -2.43
C THR A 153 11.81 -7.75 -2.58
N ILE A 154 12.48 -6.79 -3.22
CA ILE A 154 13.94 -6.68 -3.22
C ILE A 154 14.44 -5.72 -2.13
N ALA A 155 15.70 -5.89 -1.71
CA ALA A 155 16.31 -5.16 -0.60
C ALA A 155 16.47 -3.66 -0.88
N TYR A 156 16.87 -3.32 -2.12
CA TYR A 156 17.01 -1.96 -2.60
C TYR A 156 16.40 -1.85 -3.99
N LYS A 157 15.66 -0.76 -4.22
CA LYS A 157 15.01 -0.46 -5.50
C LYS A 157 15.70 0.77 -6.08
N THR A 158 16.28 0.63 -7.25
CA THR A 158 17.03 1.73 -7.86
C THR A 158 16.08 2.85 -8.33
N PRO A 159 16.54 4.10 -8.44
CA PRO A 159 15.72 5.19 -8.98
C PRO A 159 15.16 4.87 -10.37
N ALA A 160 15.92 4.17 -11.22
CA ALA A 160 15.48 3.74 -12.54
C ALA A 160 14.33 2.72 -12.46
N GLN A 161 14.45 1.69 -11.61
CA GLN A 161 13.38 0.71 -11.38
C GLN A 161 12.09 1.38 -10.86
N LEU A 162 12.23 2.33 -9.95
CA LEU A 162 11.10 3.07 -9.39
C LEU A 162 10.39 3.92 -10.45
N ALA A 163 11.16 4.62 -11.28
CA ALA A 163 10.63 5.44 -12.37
C ALA A 163 9.93 4.61 -13.44
N GLU A 164 10.52 3.47 -13.81
CA GLU A 164 9.96 2.52 -14.77
C GLU A 164 8.60 1.98 -14.30
N VAL A 165 8.52 1.50 -13.05
CA VAL A 165 7.28 0.96 -12.49
C VAL A 165 6.23 2.05 -12.29
N ALA A 166 6.62 3.25 -11.85
CA ALA A 166 5.70 4.37 -11.72
C ALA A 166 5.05 4.73 -13.06
N LYS A 167 5.85 4.83 -14.13
CA LYS A 167 5.35 5.09 -15.48
C LYS A 167 4.36 4.02 -15.93
N ALA A 168 4.71 2.74 -15.78
CA ALA A 168 3.82 1.64 -16.16
C ALA A 168 2.51 1.66 -15.36
N ALA A 169 2.57 1.91 -14.05
CA ALA A 169 1.37 1.97 -13.21
C ALA A 169 0.43 3.14 -13.60
N VAL A 170 0.99 4.28 -14.00
CA VAL A 170 0.19 5.41 -14.51
C VAL A 170 -0.45 5.07 -15.87
N GLU A 171 0.33 4.56 -16.81
CA GLU A 171 -0.14 4.28 -18.18
C GLU A 171 -1.16 3.13 -18.25
N LEU A 172 -0.97 2.08 -17.45
CA LEU A 172 -1.77 0.86 -17.54
C LEU A 172 -2.94 0.85 -16.57
N ASP A 173 -2.78 1.45 -15.40
CA ASP A 173 -3.70 1.33 -14.27
C ASP A 173 -4.24 2.67 -13.77
N GLY A 174 -3.80 3.80 -14.35
CA GLY A 174 -4.33 5.13 -14.03
C GLY A 174 -4.02 5.59 -12.61
N VAL A 175 -2.88 5.16 -12.05
CA VAL A 175 -2.36 5.64 -10.76
C VAL A 175 -2.28 7.17 -10.75
N ARG A 176 -2.65 7.78 -9.62
CA ARG A 176 -2.78 9.24 -9.45
C ARG A 176 -1.80 9.85 -8.46
N ASP A 177 -1.22 9.05 -7.59
CA ASP A 177 -0.18 9.48 -6.67
C ASP A 177 0.75 8.31 -6.30
N MET A 178 1.93 8.64 -5.79
CA MET A 178 2.90 7.66 -5.31
C MET A 178 3.48 8.03 -3.95
N VAL A 179 3.57 7.03 -3.07
CA VAL A 179 4.18 7.13 -1.74
C VAL A 179 5.47 6.32 -1.69
N LEU A 180 6.57 6.99 -1.42
CA LEU A 180 7.86 6.37 -1.15
C LEU A 180 8.14 6.40 0.34
N THR A 181 8.49 5.25 0.91
CA THR A 181 9.05 5.16 2.25
C THR A 181 10.42 4.49 2.20
N THR A 182 11.18 4.55 3.28
CA THR A 182 12.48 3.88 3.36
C THR A 182 12.73 3.43 4.80
N GLY A 183 13.40 2.29 4.97
CA GLY A 183 14.11 2.04 6.21
C GLY A 183 15.26 3.03 6.38
N THR A 184 15.69 3.26 7.62
CA THR A 184 16.82 4.15 7.93
C THR A 184 18.14 3.49 7.49
N PRO A 185 18.82 3.99 6.45
CA PRO A 185 20.05 3.37 5.96
C PRO A 185 21.29 3.81 6.76
N ASN A 186 21.27 5.03 7.31
CA ASN A 186 22.38 5.61 8.06
C ASN A 186 21.86 6.66 9.06
N VAL A 187 22.73 7.15 9.95
CA VAL A 187 22.39 8.11 11.01
C VAL A 187 22.47 9.59 10.60
N VAL A 188 22.99 9.88 9.39
CA VAL A 188 23.28 11.23 8.90
C VAL A 188 22.03 11.82 8.23
N ASP A 189 21.66 11.29 7.07
CA ASP A 189 20.49 11.75 6.29
C ASP A 189 19.23 10.90 6.54
N ARG A 190 19.40 9.74 7.19
CA ARG A 190 18.32 8.82 7.54
C ARG A 190 17.41 8.44 6.35
N GLY A 191 17.98 8.42 5.15
CA GLY A 191 17.30 8.02 3.92
C GLY A 191 16.77 9.19 3.08
N ALA A 192 16.96 10.44 3.51
CA ALA A 192 16.54 11.60 2.72
C ALA A 192 17.26 11.69 1.36
N ALA A 193 18.54 11.30 1.27
CA ALA A 193 19.29 11.34 0.02
C ALA A 193 18.71 10.41 -1.05
N VAL A 194 18.50 9.14 -0.71
CA VAL A 194 17.98 8.15 -1.64
C VAL A 194 16.53 8.44 -2.04
N LEU A 195 15.73 9.02 -1.14
CA LEU A 195 14.38 9.51 -1.48
C LEU A 195 14.44 10.67 -2.47
N ALA A 196 15.39 11.59 -2.34
CA ALA A 196 15.59 12.69 -3.29
C ALA A 196 16.07 12.19 -4.67
N GLU A 197 16.93 11.18 -4.72
CA GLU A 197 17.34 10.54 -5.98
C GLU A 197 16.17 9.81 -6.64
N SER A 198 15.40 9.06 -5.85
CA SER A 198 14.21 8.35 -6.33
C SER A 198 13.15 9.31 -6.87
N ALA A 199 12.84 10.38 -6.14
CA ALA A 199 11.86 11.39 -6.54
C ALA A 199 12.26 12.06 -7.87
N ARG A 200 13.53 12.43 -8.04
CA ARG A 200 14.05 13.00 -9.30
C ARG A 200 13.87 12.06 -10.47
N ALA A 201 14.22 10.79 -10.31
CA ALA A 201 14.08 9.82 -11.39
C ALA A 201 12.61 9.59 -11.78
N ILE A 202 11.71 9.49 -10.79
CA ILE A 202 10.28 9.32 -11.04
C ILE A 202 9.71 10.56 -11.74
N ARG A 203 10.00 11.76 -11.24
CA ARG A 203 9.57 13.03 -11.84
C ARG A 203 10.06 13.23 -13.26
N ALA A 204 11.24 12.72 -13.60
CA ALA A 204 11.76 12.75 -14.96
C ALA A 204 11.02 11.79 -15.90
N ALA A 205 10.40 10.72 -15.38
CA ALA A 205 9.72 9.71 -16.18
C ALA A 205 8.20 9.90 -16.26
N VAL A 206 7.57 10.48 -15.24
CA VAL A 206 6.12 10.62 -15.14
C VAL A 206 5.71 11.82 -14.28
N ASP A 207 4.67 12.54 -14.70
CA ASP A 207 4.06 13.59 -13.88
C ASP A 207 3.06 12.97 -12.89
N LEU A 208 3.53 12.75 -11.66
CA LEU A 208 2.79 12.06 -10.62
C LEU A 208 3.09 12.68 -9.25
N PRO A 209 2.10 13.16 -8.48
CA PRO A 209 2.27 13.60 -7.10
C PRO A 209 3.03 12.57 -6.24
N LEU A 210 4.08 13.04 -5.56
CA LEU A 210 4.97 12.21 -4.74
C LEU A 210 4.90 12.60 -3.26
N GLN A 211 4.60 11.63 -2.42
CA GLN A 211 4.87 11.70 -0.99
C GLN A 211 6.13 10.89 -0.68
N VAL A 212 7.02 11.45 0.13
CA VAL A 212 8.18 10.73 0.67
C VAL A 212 8.07 10.59 2.19
N GLN A 213 8.57 9.49 2.75
CA GLN A 213 8.54 9.22 4.18
C GLN A 213 9.87 8.66 4.69
N CYS A 214 10.42 9.26 5.75
CA CYS A 214 11.65 8.81 6.40
C CYS A 214 11.69 9.11 7.90
N GLU A 215 12.67 8.56 8.62
CA GLU A 215 13.04 9.06 9.94
C GLU A 215 13.52 10.53 9.80
N PRO A 216 13.15 11.46 10.70
CA PRO A 216 13.55 12.87 10.61
C PRO A 216 15.05 13.03 10.39
N PRO A 217 15.51 13.62 9.26
CA PRO A 217 16.93 13.84 9.01
C PRO A 217 17.53 14.76 10.07
N ARG A 218 18.82 14.58 10.39
CA ARG A 218 19.50 15.39 11.41
C ARG A 218 19.56 16.87 11.03
N ASP A 219 19.67 17.16 9.74
CA ASP A 219 19.78 18.51 9.20
C ASP A 219 18.54 18.87 8.36
N HIS A 220 17.96 20.03 8.66
CA HIS A 220 16.75 20.54 8.02
C HIS A 220 16.94 20.92 6.56
N HIS A 221 18.18 21.08 6.05
CA HIS A 221 18.40 21.34 4.62
C HIS A 221 17.79 20.24 3.73
N TRP A 222 17.61 19.03 4.26
CA TRP A 222 16.98 17.93 3.55
C TRP A 222 15.53 18.20 3.18
N PHE A 223 14.81 19.04 3.94
CA PHE A 223 13.44 19.41 3.60
C PHE A 223 13.38 20.17 2.27
N GLN A 224 14.31 21.12 2.07
CA GLN A 224 14.42 21.85 0.81
C GLN A 224 14.89 20.92 -0.31
N ARG A 225 15.90 20.07 -0.07
CA ARG A 225 16.41 19.13 -1.08
C ARG A 225 15.36 18.14 -1.57
N LEU A 226 14.49 17.64 -0.68
CA LEU A 226 13.39 16.74 -1.04
C LEU A 226 12.34 17.47 -1.87
N ARG A 227 12.01 18.72 -1.52
CA ARG A 227 11.13 19.58 -2.32
C ARG A 227 11.72 19.83 -3.71
N ASP A 228 12.98 20.23 -3.79
CA ASP A 228 13.68 20.50 -5.06
C ASP A 228 13.81 19.25 -5.93
N ALA A 229 13.86 18.06 -5.30
CA ALA A 229 13.82 16.78 -5.98
C ALA A 229 12.44 16.39 -6.53
N GLY A 230 11.40 17.16 -6.19
CA GLY A 230 10.03 16.97 -6.68
C GLY A 230 9.11 16.17 -5.76
N ALA A 231 9.43 16.07 -4.46
CA ALA A 231 8.47 15.60 -3.46
C ALA A 231 7.45 16.71 -3.12
N ASP A 232 6.16 16.38 -3.22
CA ASP A 232 5.04 17.29 -2.93
C ASP A 232 4.69 17.31 -1.43
N SER A 233 4.94 16.19 -0.74
CA SER A 233 4.75 16.08 0.70
C SER A 233 5.81 15.21 1.37
N LEU A 234 6.11 15.53 2.63
CA LEU A 234 7.05 14.81 3.48
C LEU A 234 6.30 14.29 4.72
N GLY A 235 6.28 12.98 4.90
CA GLY A 235 5.93 12.33 6.16
C GLY A 235 7.18 11.96 6.96
N MET A 236 7.09 11.97 8.29
CA MET A 236 8.21 11.58 9.15
C MET A 236 7.80 10.54 10.18
N HIS A 237 8.65 9.53 10.39
CA HIS A 237 8.46 8.50 11.41
C HIS A 237 9.13 8.92 12.72
N LEU A 238 8.35 9.14 13.78
CA LEU A 238 8.81 9.58 15.10
C LEU A 238 9.06 8.42 16.06
#